data_AF-A0A9E5TB60-F1
#
_entry.id   AF-A0A9E5TB60-F1
#
_cell.length_a   1.000
_cell.length_b   1.000
_cell.length_c   1.000
_cell.angle_alpha   90.00
_cell.angle_beta   90.00
_cell.angle_gamma   90.00
#
_symmetry.space_group_name_H-M   'P 1'
#
loop_
_entity.id
_entity.type
_entity.pdbx_description
1 polymer ?
#
loop_
_entity_poly.entity_id
_entity_poly.type
_entity_poly.pdbx_seq_one_letter_code
_entity_poly.pdbx_strand_id
1 'polypeptide(L)' 'SVYLLKHLFNLGQGAALRTGMDFALQHGAQVIVTFDADGQHAVSDVAAVAGPVQRGEVDVALGSRFLGT' A
#
# COMPACT_ATOMS: atom_id res chain seq x y z
N SER A 1 8.17 9.45 -8.95
CA SER A 1 8.31 10.56 -8.00
C SER A 1 8.27 10.01 -6.58
N VAL A 2 8.81 10.73 -5.60
CA VAL A 2 8.75 10.34 -4.18
C VAL A 2 8.16 11.51 -3.41
N TYR A 3 7.19 11.23 -2.55
CA TYR A 3 6.55 12.23 -1.69
C TYR A 3 6.77 11.86 -0.22
N LEU A 4 7.22 12.83 0.57
CA LEU A 4 7.36 12.68 2.02
C LEU A 4 6.22 13.45 2.70
N LEU A 5 5.35 12.72 3.41
CA LEU A 5 4.28 13.29 4.22
C LEU A 5 4.69 13.19 5.69
N LYS A 6 4.61 14.30 6.43
CA LYS A 6 5.05 14.37 7.83
C LYS A 6 3.98 15.00 8.71
N HIS A 7 3.63 14.31 9.80
CA HIS A 7 2.81 14.89 10.86
C HIS A 7 3.68 15.68 11.84
N LEU A 8 3.15 16.78 12.38
CA LEU A 8 3.83 17.58 13.41
C LEU A 8 3.98 16.83 14.74
N PHE A 9 3.05 15.92 15.02
CA PHE A 9 3.05 15.06 16.20
C PHE A 9 2.88 13.60 15.78
N ASN A 10 3.28 12.65 16.63
CA ASN A 10 3.03 11.24 16.37
C ASN A 10 1.52 10.96 16.52
N LEU A 11 0.86 10.60 15.42
CA LEU A 11 -0.58 10.26 15.38
C LEU A 11 -0.82 8.74 15.28
N GLY A 12 0.24 7.93 15.30
CA GLY A 12 0.18 6.49 15.12
C GLY A 12 0.09 6.03 13.65
N GLN A 13 0.31 4.73 13.45
CA GLN A 13 0.40 4.11 12.12
C GLN A 13 -0.90 4.25 11.30
N GLY A 14 -2.06 4.08 11.93
CA GLY A 14 -3.35 4.20 11.24
C GLY A 14 -3.57 5.60 10.64
N ALA A 15 -3.20 6.66 11.38
CA ALA A 15 -3.28 8.02 10.88
C ALA A 15 -2.29 8.30 9.74
N ALA A 16 -1.08 7.72 9.82
CA ALA A 16 -0.08 7.82 8.77
C ALA A 16 -0.56 7.14 7.46
N LEU A 17 -1.09 5.92 7.56
CA LEU A 17 -1.69 5.20 6.44
C LEU A 17 -2.85 5.99 5.82
N ARG A 18 -3.76 6.50 6.65
CA ARG A 18 -4.89 7.31 6.17
C ARG A 18 -4.43 8.54 5.40
N THR A 19 -3.46 9.27 5.94
CA THR A 19 -2.90 10.47 5.30
C THR A 19 -2.26 10.13 3.95
N GLY A 20 -1.50 9.03 3.88
CA GLY A 20 -0.89 8.55 2.64
C GLY A 20 -1.91 8.14 1.59
N MET A 21 -2.97 7.43 2.00
CA MET A 21 -4.07 7.02 1.11
C MET A 21 -4.82 8.23 0.56
N ASP A 22 -5.23 9.16 1.42
CA ASP A 22 -5.95 10.37 1.00
C ASP A 22 -5.10 11.20 0.03
N PHE A 23 -3.80 11.34 0.29
CA PHE A 23 -2.86 12.00 -0.63
C PHE A 23 -2.76 11.27 -1.97
N ALA A 24 -2.58 9.95 -1.97
CA ALA A 24 -2.46 9.16 -3.20
C ALA A 24 -3.73 9.28 -4.07
N LEU A 25 -4.91 9.23 -3.46
CA LEU A 25 -6.19 9.42 -4.15
C LEU A 25 -6.31 10.80 -4.78
N GLN A 26 -5.91 11.86 -4.06
CA GLN A 26 -5.88 13.23 -4.60
C GLN A 26 -4.91 13.38 -5.79
N HIS A 27 -3.92 12.50 -5.90
CA HIS A 27 -2.96 12.46 -7.01
C HIS A 27 -3.35 11.46 -8.12
N GLY A 28 -4.59 10.97 -8.10
CA GLY A 28 -5.13 10.11 -9.16
C GLY A 28 -4.67 8.65 -9.08
N ALA A 29 -4.26 8.17 -7.91
CA ALA A 29 -3.99 6.75 -7.72
C ALA A 29 -5.25 5.91 -7.96
N GLN A 30 -5.12 4.88 -8.81
CA GLN A 30 -6.19 3.91 -9.09
C GLN A 30 -6.07 2.65 -8.22
N VAL A 31 -4.84 2.33 -7.80
CA VAL A 31 -4.54 1.21 -6.90
C VAL A 31 -3.55 1.70 -5.84
N ILE A 32 -3.80 1.34 -4.59
CA ILE A 32 -2.93 1.67 -3.46
C ILE A 32 -2.41 0.36 -2.88
N VAL A 33 -1.09 0.28 -2.71
CA VAL A 33 -0.45 -0.84 -2.01
C VAL A 33 0.23 -0.29 -0.76
N THR A 34 -0.01 -0.96 0.37
CA THR A 34 0.63 -0.65 1.65
C THR A 34 1.57 -1.77 2.04
N PHE A 35 2.77 -1.44 2.53
CA PHE A 35 3.73 -2.38 3.07
C PHE A 35 4.61 -1.70 4.12
N ASP A 36 5.19 -2.47 5.02
CA ASP A 36 6.05 -1.95 6.09
C ASP A 36 7.48 -1.67 5.59
N ALA A 37 8.11 -0.64 6.15
CA ALA A 37 9.45 -0.18 5.78
C ALA A 37 10.59 -1.00 6.42
N ASP A 38 10.30 -2.12 7.06
CA ASP A 38 11.25 -2.94 7.81
C ASP A 38 12.06 -3.92 6.94
N GLY A 39 11.81 -3.92 5.62
CA GLY A 39 12.51 -4.77 4.66
C GLY A 39 12.00 -6.20 4.59
N GLN A 40 10.91 -6.55 5.28
CA GLN A 40 10.37 -7.91 5.24
C GLN A 40 9.47 -8.22 4.03
N HIS A 41 9.30 -7.26 3.12
CA HIS A 41 8.46 -7.39 1.92
C HIS A 41 9.33 -7.28 0.66
N ALA A 42 9.25 -8.25 -0.25
CA ALA A 42 9.96 -8.17 -1.52
C ALA A 42 9.18 -7.31 -2.52
N VAL A 43 9.89 -6.54 -3.35
CA VAL A 43 9.26 -5.71 -4.39
C VAL A 43 8.50 -6.58 -5.41
N SER A 44 8.96 -7.80 -5.66
CA SER A 44 8.26 -8.78 -6.50
C SER A 44 6.86 -9.10 -6.00
N ASP A 45 6.65 -9.09 -4.68
CA ASP A 45 5.39 -9.46 -4.07
C ASP A 45 4.33 -8.37 -4.27
N VAL A 46 4.76 -7.10 -4.32
CA VAL A 46 3.88 -5.95 -4.58
C VAL A 46 3.19 -6.10 -5.93
N ALA A 47 3.92 -6.49 -6.98
CA ALA A 47 3.35 -6.67 -8.31
C ALA A 47 2.36 -7.84 -8.35
N ALA A 48 2.69 -8.95 -7.68
CA ALA A 48 1.82 -10.11 -7.60
C ALA A 48 0.51 -9.80 -6.86
N VAL A 49 0.58 -9.07 -5.74
CA VAL A 49 -0.59 -8.68 -4.94
C VAL A 49 -1.43 -7.62 -5.66
N ALA A 50 -0.81 -6.64 -6.31
CA ALA A 50 -1.54 -5.56 -6.98
C ALA A 50 -2.20 -5.99 -8.30
N GLY A 51 -1.67 -7.02 -8.97
CA GLY A 51 -2.12 -7.43 -10.31
C GLY A 51 -3.63 -7.72 -10.41
N PRO A 52 -4.21 -8.56 -9.54
CA PRO A 52 -5.65 -8.84 -9.54
C PRO A 52 -6.52 -7.58 -9.36
N VAL A 53 -6.08 -6.65 -8.50
CA VAL A 53 -6.77 -5.37 -8.29
C VAL A 53 -6.66 -4.48 -9.54
N GLN A 54 -5.48 -4.38 -10.14
CA GLN A 54 -5.26 -3.61 -11.37
C GLN A 54 -6.08 -4.12 -12.56
N ARG A 55 -6.34 -5.44 -12.63
CA ARG A 55 -7.17 -6.04 -13.68
C ARG A 55 -8.68 -5.97 -13.38
N GLY A 56 -9.08 -5.46 -12.22
CA GLY A 56 -10.48 -5.39 -11.80
C GLY A 56 -11.10 -6.74 -11.46
N GLU A 57 -10.27 -7.74 -11.13
CA GLU A 57 -10.74 -9.09 -10.74
C GLU A 57 -11.24 -9.12 -9.30
N VAL A 58 -10.66 -8.28 -8.44
CA VAL A 58 -10.99 -8.16 -7.01
C VAL A 58 -10.84 -6.71 -6.54
N ASP A 59 -11.60 -6.32 -5.53
CA ASP A 59 -11.49 -4.98 -4.92
C ASP A 59 -10.29 -4.87 -3.95
N VAL A 60 -9.92 -5.98 -3.30
CA VAL A 60 -8.86 -6.04 -2.29
C VAL A 60 -8.07 -7.34 -2.45
N ALA A 61 -6.74 -7.23 -2.40
CA ALA A 61 -5.83 -8.37 -2.34
C ALA A 61 -4.97 -8.28 -1.08
N LEU A 62 -4.73 -9.42 -0.42
CA LEU A 62 -3.89 -9.53 0.78
C LEU A 62 -2.68 -10.40 0.46
N GLY A 63 -1.47 -9.85 0.69
CA GLY A 63 -0.25 -10.66 0.70
C GLY A 63 -0.27 -11.61 1.91
N SER A 64 0.00 -12.89 1.68
CA SER A 64 0.07 -13.89 2.74
C SER A 64 1.37 -14.68 2.65
N ARG A 65 2.01 -14.90 3.80
CA ARG A 65 3.16 -15.80 3.92
C ARG A 65 2.77 -17.28 4.07
N PHE A 66 1.48 -17.54 4.27
CA PHE A 66 0.97 -18.87 4.64
C PHE A 66 0.00 -19.45 3.61
N LEU A 67 -0.46 -18.65 2.66
CA LEU A 67 -1.43 -19.05 1.65
C LEU A 67 -0.79 -18.90 0.26
N GLY A 68 -0.89 -19.93 -0.56
CA GLY A 68 -0.20 -20.02 -1.86
C GLY A 68 1.04 -20.91 -1.78
N THR A 69 1.16 -21.83 -2.74
CA THR A 69 2.31 -22.74 -2.92
C THR A 69 3.46 -22.06 -3.63
#